data_AF-A0A0U2Z9Q6-F1
#
_entry.id   AF-A0A0U2Z9Q6-F1
#
_cell.length_a   1.000
_cell.length_b   1.000
_cell.length_c   1.000
_cell.angle_alpha   90.00
_cell.angle_beta   90.00
_cell.angle_gamma   90.00
#
_symmetry.space_group_name_H-M   'P 1'
#
loop_
_entity.id
_entity.type
_entity.pdbx_description
1 polymer ?
#
loop_
_entity_poly.entity_id
_entity_poly.type
_entity_poly.pdbx_seq_one_letter_code
_entity_poly.pdbx_strand_id
1 'polypeptide(L)'
;MVDRLASLFEHFSLSAHTFQAGALCGSNPVAHSGSVGQLHLIREGKVEVWHGRKLVYAITQPSLLFYPRPVSRRFVVAENTQAQFVCAQVSFEGEEANPIASALPDSLCLTLDSLPHCEKILSLLFAEAQACYCGRQVMLNKLFEVFLVQLLRELMEKEVIKIGLLAGLAHQSLRRAIVAIHDNPEIDWTVERLARQAHMSRSVFSNLFRETIGETPARYVQRWRIGLVQKWLKAGMSLRLVAEEAGYQSESALSRAFKSQCGQSPRQWLIASGQQDKA
;
A
#
# COMPACT_ATOMS: atom_id res chain seq x y z
N MET A 1 5.90 -16.97 -15.72
CA MET A 1 5.86 -16.52 -14.32
C MET A 1 4.72 -15.52 -14.22
N VAL A 2 3.84 -15.63 -13.23
CA VAL A 2 2.69 -14.69 -13.10
C VAL A 2 3.21 -13.38 -12.52
N ASP A 3 2.90 -12.24 -13.15
CA ASP A 3 3.15 -10.93 -12.54
C ASP A 3 2.15 -10.72 -11.40
N ARG A 4 2.67 -10.71 -10.18
CA ARG A 4 1.86 -10.70 -8.96
C ARG A 4 1.37 -9.31 -8.56
N LEU A 5 1.97 -8.27 -9.15
CA LEU A 5 1.70 -6.89 -8.79
C LEU A 5 1.07 -6.10 -9.93
N ALA A 6 1.12 -6.60 -11.17
CA ALA A 6 0.55 -5.93 -12.35
C ALA A 6 -0.89 -5.46 -12.11
N SER A 7 -1.80 -6.38 -11.80
CA SER A 7 -3.23 -6.08 -11.63
C SER A 7 -3.49 -5.22 -10.40
N LEU A 8 -2.65 -5.34 -9.37
CA LEU A 8 -2.70 -4.42 -8.23
C LEU A 8 -2.40 -2.99 -8.64
N PHE A 9 -1.37 -2.74 -9.44
CA PHE A 9 -1.00 -1.40 -9.87
C PHE A 9 -1.86 -0.85 -11.00
N GLU A 10 -2.45 -1.71 -11.83
CA GLU A 10 -3.46 -1.32 -12.82
C GLU A 10 -4.73 -0.80 -12.13
N HIS A 11 -5.18 -1.51 -11.09
CA HIS A 11 -6.38 -1.13 -10.36
C HIS A 11 -6.14 -0.13 -9.24
N PHE A 12 -4.93 -0.03 -8.70
CA PHE A 12 -4.63 0.88 -7.61
C PHE A 12 -3.28 1.55 -7.86
N SER A 13 -3.36 2.71 -8.53
CA SER A 13 -2.17 3.48 -8.84
C SER A 13 -1.45 3.93 -7.56
N LEU A 14 -0.13 3.91 -7.66
CA LEU A 14 0.78 4.37 -6.63
C LEU A 14 1.43 5.66 -7.11
N SER A 15 1.38 6.70 -6.29
CA SER A 15 2.09 7.95 -6.56
C SER A 15 2.93 8.33 -5.36
N ALA A 16 4.07 8.95 -5.64
CA ALA A 16 4.95 9.50 -4.62
C ALA A 16 5.27 10.96 -4.94
N HIS A 17 5.20 11.81 -3.93
CA HIS A 17 5.56 13.21 -4.02
C HIS A 17 6.63 13.55 -3.00
N THR A 18 7.85 13.80 -3.47
CA THR A 18 8.96 14.21 -2.59
C THR A 18 8.72 15.63 -2.09
N PHE A 19 8.73 15.84 -0.78
CA PHE A 19 8.48 17.17 -0.20
C PHE A 19 9.68 17.71 0.60
N GLN A 20 10.65 16.84 0.92
CA GLN A 20 11.84 17.25 1.65
C GLN A 20 13.06 16.42 1.24
N ALA A 21 14.16 17.11 1.01
CA ALA A 21 15.48 16.52 0.85
C ALA A 21 16.49 17.43 1.56
N GLY A 22 17.14 16.93 2.62
CA GLY A 22 18.12 17.70 3.38
C GLY A 22 18.25 17.30 4.85
N ALA A 23 19.05 18.09 5.58
CA ALA A 23 19.34 17.85 6.99
C ALA A 23 18.15 18.20 7.89
N LEU A 24 17.88 17.34 8.87
CA LEU A 24 17.03 17.64 10.02
C LEU A 24 17.88 17.71 11.30
N CYS A 25 17.54 18.65 12.18
CA CYS A 25 18.11 18.80 13.52
C CYS A 25 17.01 19.00 14.55
N GLY A 26 17.29 18.67 15.82
CA GLY A 26 16.35 18.86 16.92
C GLY A 26 15.10 17.97 16.82
N SER A 27 13.98 18.48 17.33
CA SER A 27 12.71 17.77 17.42
C SER A 27 11.75 18.21 16.30
N ASN A 28 11.42 17.29 15.40
CA ASN A 28 10.57 17.55 14.24
C ASN A 28 9.26 16.77 14.36
N PRO A 29 8.16 17.40 14.83
CA PRO A 29 6.87 16.74 14.90
C PRO A 29 6.28 16.57 13.50
N VAL A 30 5.68 15.41 13.24
CA VAL A 30 4.84 15.19 12.06
C VAL A 30 3.42 14.93 12.54
N ALA A 31 2.55 15.89 12.26
CA ALA A 31 1.14 15.80 12.62
C ALA A 31 0.44 14.72 11.80
N HIS A 32 -0.60 14.13 12.39
CA HIS A 32 -1.56 13.29 11.67
C HIS A 32 -2.52 14.19 10.89
N SER A 33 -2.09 14.67 9.72
CA SER A 33 -2.93 15.45 8.81
C SER A 33 -2.85 14.85 7.41
N GLY A 34 -4.01 14.52 6.83
CA GLY A 34 -4.15 13.95 5.48
C GLY A 34 -4.43 12.44 5.47
N SER A 35 -4.71 11.89 4.28
CA SER A 35 -4.94 10.46 4.01
C SER A 35 -3.71 9.74 3.45
N VAL A 36 -2.59 10.45 3.28
CA VAL A 36 -1.40 9.96 2.56
C VAL A 36 -0.38 9.33 3.49
N GLY A 37 0.21 8.22 3.05
CA GLY A 37 1.37 7.62 3.68
C GLY A 37 2.61 8.49 3.52
N GLN A 38 3.67 8.17 4.27
CA GLN A 38 4.95 8.86 4.17
C GLN A 38 6.12 7.89 4.27
N LEU A 39 7.12 8.14 3.45
CA LEU A 39 8.36 7.38 3.40
C LEU A 39 9.55 8.30 3.65
N HIS A 40 10.46 7.84 4.49
CA HIS A 40 11.65 8.59 4.92
C HIS A 40 12.88 7.72 4.67
N LEU A 41 13.78 8.20 3.83
CA LEU A 41 15.10 7.63 3.65
C LEU A 41 16.08 8.42 4.50
N ILE A 42 16.64 7.77 5.51
CA ILE A 42 17.65 8.35 6.40
C ILE A 42 18.99 7.84 5.89
N ARG A 43 19.75 8.72 5.23
CA ARG A 43 21.05 8.36 4.65
C ARG A 43 22.14 8.33 5.71
N GLU A 44 22.15 9.32 6.59
CA GLU A 44 23.20 9.54 7.59
C GLU A 44 22.60 10.14 8.87
N GLY A 45 23.30 9.97 9.99
CA GLY A 45 22.92 10.50 11.30
C GLY A 45 22.17 9.51 12.20
N LYS A 46 21.93 9.92 13.45
CA LYS A 46 21.19 9.14 14.45
C LYS A 46 19.84 9.78 14.71
N VAL A 47 18.78 8.98 14.65
CA VAL A 47 17.40 9.46 14.77
C VAL A 47 16.63 8.56 15.71
N GLU A 48 16.02 9.15 16.73
CA GLU A 48 14.98 8.48 17.50
C GLU A 48 13.60 8.83 16.96
N VAL A 49 12.73 7.82 16.87
CA VAL A 49 11.36 7.97 16.36
C VAL A 49 10.39 7.64 17.48
N TRP A 50 9.60 8.63 17.86
CA TRP A 50 8.66 8.55 18.98
C TRP A 50 7.22 8.58 18.49
N HIS A 51 6.39 7.66 18.98
CA HIS A 51 4.93 7.68 18.85
C HIS A 51 4.32 8.10 20.18
N GLY A 52 3.89 9.35 20.28
CA GLY A 52 3.54 9.96 21.57
C GLY A 52 4.73 9.93 22.54
N ARG A 53 4.60 9.16 23.62
CA ARG A 53 5.66 8.97 24.65
C ARG A 53 6.46 7.68 24.48
N LYS A 54 6.16 6.85 23.48
CA LYS A 54 6.84 5.57 23.26
C LYS A 54 7.95 5.76 22.22
N LEU A 55 9.18 5.39 22.57
CA LEU A 55 10.26 5.22 21.60
C LEU A 55 9.95 3.96 20.77
N VAL A 56 9.80 4.12 19.45
CA VAL A 56 9.42 3.03 18.54
C VAL A 56 10.61 2.56 17.72
N TYR A 57 11.47 3.48 17.27
CA TYR A 57 12.68 3.15 16.54
C TYR A 57 13.87 3.99 17.03
N ALA A 58 15.03 3.36 17.15
CA ALA A 58 16.32 4.01 17.36
C ALA A 58 17.20 3.72 16.14
N ILE A 59 17.30 4.69 15.24
CA ILE A 59 17.95 4.56 13.94
C ILE A 59 19.39 5.05 14.08
N THR A 60 20.34 4.14 13.96
CA THR A 60 21.78 4.40 14.13
C THR A 60 22.59 4.16 12.87
N GLN A 61 21.94 3.71 11.80
CA GLN A 61 22.53 3.37 10.51
C GLN A 61 21.55 3.75 9.38
N PRO A 62 22.02 3.84 8.12
CA PRO A 62 21.18 4.23 7.00
C PRO A 62 19.93 3.36 6.92
N SER A 63 18.75 3.95 6.99
CA SER A 63 17.49 3.22 7.12
C SER A 63 16.36 3.83 6.32
N LEU A 64 15.48 2.96 5.84
CA LEU A 64 14.14 3.26 5.37
C LEU A 64 13.18 3.25 6.56
N LEU A 65 12.37 4.29 6.68
CA LEU A 65 11.21 4.30 7.56
C LEU A 65 9.96 4.62 6.74
N PHE A 66 9.00 3.70 6.75
CA PHE A 66 7.77 3.80 5.96
C PHE A 66 6.53 3.75 6.86
N TYR A 67 5.65 4.73 6.65
CA TYR A 67 4.31 4.83 7.23
C TYR A 67 3.30 4.73 6.09
N PRO A 68 2.73 3.55 5.80
CA PRO A 68 1.75 3.40 4.74
C PRO A 68 0.47 4.18 4.99
N ARG A 69 0.17 4.44 6.26
CA ARG A 69 -0.96 5.24 6.75
C ARG A 69 -0.45 6.35 7.67
N PRO A 70 -1.18 7.48 7.80
CA PRO A 70 -0.77 8.58 8.67
C PRO A 70 -0.66 8.12 10.14
N VAL A 71 0.49 8.37 10.77
CA VAL A 71 0.72 8.14 12.20
C VAL A 71 1.44 9.35 12.78
N SER A 72 0.85 9.93 13.84
CA SER A 72 1.46 11.00 14.62
C SER A 72 2.79 10.53 15.21
N ARG A 73 3.86 11.29 14.92
CA ARG A 73 5.20 10.92 15.38
C ARG A 73 6.11 12.13 15.52
N ARG A 74 7.25 11.90 16.15
CA ARG A 74 8.29 12.91 16.34
C ARG A 74 9.65 12.31 16.06
N PHE A 75 10.41 12.98 15.20
CA PHE A 75 11.82 12.68 14.99
C PHE A 75 12.66 13.49 15.96
N VAL A 76 13.58 12.82 16.66
CA VAL A 76 14.54 13.46 17.57
C VAL A 76 15.93 13.15 17.07
N VAL A 77 16.65 14.19 16.69
CA VAL A 77 18.07 14.15 16.36
C VAL A 77 18.83 14.78 17.52
N ALA A 78 19.90 14.14 17.98
CA ALA A 78 20.66 14.61 19.13
C ALA A 78 21.19 16.04 18.90
N GLU A 79 21.30 16.82 19.98
CA GLU A 79 21.83 18.18 19.93
C GLU A 79 23.24 18.19 19.29
N ASN A 80 23.51 19.21 18.46
CA ASN A 80 24.75 19.35 17.68
C ASN A 80 25.04 18.22 16.67
N THR A 81 24.04 17.41 16.32
CA THR A 81 24.14 16.45 15.22
C THR A 81 23.10 16.76 14.14
N GLN A 82 23.34 16.25 12.92
CA GLN A 82 22.41 16.33 11.81
C GLN A 82 22.14 14.93 11.28
N ALA A 83 20.92 14.72 10.80
CA ALA A 83 20.56 13.53 10.06
C ALA A 83 20.03 13.93 8.67
N GLN A 84 20.46 13.21 7.64
CA GLN A 84 20.14 13.50 6.25
C GLN A 84 18.92 12.69 5.81
N PHE A 85 17.85 13.39 5.44
CA PHE A 85 16.58 12.80 5.05
C PHE A 85 16.28 13.05 3.57
N VAL A 86 15.65 12.07 2.95
CA VAL A 86 14.85 12.25 1.72
C VAL A 86 13.46 11.71 2.01
N CYS A 87 12.45 12.58 2.00
CA CYS A 87 11.09 12.27 2.40
C CYS A 87 10.13 12.40 1.23
N ALA A 88 9.25 11.42 1.09
CA ALA A 88 8.15 11.44 0.14
C ALA A 88 6.81 11.18 0.83
N GLN A 89 5.78 11.87 0.38
CA GLN A 89 4.40 11.45 0.58
C GLN A 89 4.11 10.32 -0.40
N VAL A 90 3.37 9.32 0.06
CA VAL A 90 2.97 8.16 -0.72
C VAL A 90 1.47 8.10 -0.71
N SER A 91 0.87 8.24 -1.89
CA SER A 91 -0.58 8.15 -2.05
C SER A 91 -0.91 6.88 -2.79
N PHE A 92 -1.85 6.15 -2.21
CA PHE A 92 -2.41 4.95 -2.79
C PHE A 92 -3.82 5.27 -3.28
N GLU A 93 -4.11 5.01 -4.55
CA GLU A 93 -5.46 5.17 -5.08
C GLU A 93 -6.45 4.31 -4.26
N GLY A 94 -7.60 4.87 -3.90
CA GLY A 94 -8.58 4.20 -3.03
C GLY A 94 -8.36 4.40 -1.52
N GLU A 95 -7.34 5.17 -1.11
CA GLU A 95 -7.11 5.62 0.28
C GLU A 95 -7.17 4.47 1.30
N GLU A 96 -8.05 4.55 2.31
CA GLU A 96 -8.21 3.53 3.35
C GLU A 96 -8.63 2.16 2.81
N ALA A 97 -9.30 2.13 1.65
CA ALA A 97 -9.69 0.88 1.00
C ALA A 97 -8.56 0.28 0.15
N ASN A 98 -7.40 0.94 0.05
CA ASN A 98 -6.31 0.44 -0.76
C ASN A 98 -5.76 -0.89 -0.21
N PRO A 99 -5.74 -1.95 -1.03
CA PRO A 99 -5.37 -3.29 -0.58
C PRO A 99 -3.87 -3.44 -0.30
N ILE A 100 -3.01 -2.62 -0.91
CA ILE A 100 -1.57 -2.58 -0.64
C ILE A 100 -1.32 -1.89 0.71
N ALA A 101 -1.92 -0.72 0.94
CA ALA A 101 -1.76 0.03 2.19
C ALA A 101 -2.27 -0.77 3.42
N SER A 102 -3.38 -1.49 3.27
CA SER A 102 -3.92 -2.36 4.32
C SER A 102 -3.10 -3.62 4.59
N ALA A 103 -2.27 -4.04 3.63
CA ALA A 103 -1.42 -5.21 3.77
C ALA A 103 -0.08 -4.91 4.44
N LEU A 104 0.23 -3.63 4.65
CA LEU A 104 1.46 -3.18 5.30
C LEU A 104 1.19 -2.83 6.77
N PRO A 105 2.16 -3.05 7.67
CA PRO A 105 2.05 -2.62 9.06
C PRO A 105 1.93 -1.09 9.15
N ASP A 106 1.42 -0.59 10.27
CA ASP A 106 1.26 0.86 10.49
C ASP A 106 2.59 1.62 10.35
N SER A 107 3.70 0.97 10.68
CA SER A 107 5.04 1.44 10.37
C SER A 107 6.04 0.32 10.16
N LEU A 108 7.01 0.57 9.29
CA LEU A 108 8.09 -0.35 8.94
C LEU A 108 9.42 0.41 8.99
N CYS A 109 10.42 -0.14 9.68
CA CYS A 109 11.78 0.38 9.68
C CYS A 109 12.74 -0.72 9.24
N LEU A 110 13.48 -0.49 8.15
CA LEU A 110 14.45 -1.42 7.58
C LEU A 110 15.76 -0.70 7.32
N THR A 111 16.88 -1.39 7.48
CA THR A 111 18.19 -0.84 7.15
C THR A 111 18.38 -0.87 5.63
N LEU A 112 19.05 0.12 5.04
CA LEU A 112 19.17 0.19 3.58
C LEU A 112 20.04 -0.95 3.01
N ASP A 113 21.00 -1.46 3.77
CA ASP A 113 21.80 -2.64 3.42
C ASP A 113 20.97 -3.94 3.41
N SER A 114 19.84 -3.97 4.14
CA SER A 114 18.86 -5.04 4.07
C SER A 114 17.93 -4.92 2.88
N LEU A 115 18.18 -4.03 1.92
CA LEU A 115 17.39 -3.87 0.69
C LEU A 115 18.29 -4.01 -0.55
N PRO A 116 18.94 -5.18 -0.76
CA PRO A 116 19.94 -5.35 -1.82
C PRO A 116 19.39 -5.09 -3.22
N HIS A 117 18.13 -5.45 -3.52
CA HIS A 117 17.57 -5.16 -4.83
C HIS A 117 17.25 -3.67 -5.01
N CYS A 118 17.15 -2.90 -3.93
CA CYS A 118 16.89 -1.47 -3.95
C CYS A 118 18.17 -0.60 -3.98
N GLU A 119 19.36 -1.18 -3.89
CA GLU A 119 20.62 -0.43 -3.77
C GLU A 119 20.77 0.62 -4.90
N LYS A 120 20.60 0.19 -6.16
CA LYS A 120 20.77 1.05 -7.33
C LYS A 120 19.78 2.22 -7.36
N ILE A 121 18.50 1.97 -7.03
CA ILE A 121 17.48 3.04 -7.04
C ILE A 121 17.70 4.01 -5.88
N LEU A 122 18.15 3.51 -4.72
CA LEU A 122 18.51 4.35 -3.58
C LEU A 122 19.70 5.26 -3.90
N SER A 123 20.73 4.73 -4.57
CA SER A 123 21.86 5.56 -5.04
C SER A 123 21.41 6.67 -5.98
N LEU A 124 20.52 6.37 -6.95
CA LEU A 124 19.96 7.37 -7.85
C LEU A 124 19.12 8.41 -7.10
N LEU A 125 18.26 7.98 -6.17
CA LEU A 125 17.46 8.87 -5.32
C LEU A 125 18.34 9.84 -4.53
N PHE A 126 19.41 9.34 -3.91
CA PHE A 126 20.30 10.18 -3.12
C PHE A 126 21.13 11.15 -3.99
N ALA A 127 21.58 10.71 -5.16
CA ALA A 127 22.28 11.57 -6.10
C ALA A 127 21.37 12.70 -6.61
N GLU A 128 20.16 12.36 -7.06
CA GLU A 128 19.16 13.33 -7.53
C GLU A 128 18.72 14.30 -6.42
N ALA A 129 18.60 13.80 -5.18
CA ALA A 129 18.27 14.60 -4.03
C ALA A 129 19.37 15.62 -3.66
N GLN A 130 20.62 15.39 -4.06
CA GLN A 130 21.75 16.30 -3.80
C GLN A 130 22.07 17.23 -4.98
N ALA A 131 21.59 16.89 -6.18
CA ALA A 131 21.81 17.68 -7.37
C ALA A 131 20.85 18.86 -7.51
N CYS A 132 21.16 19.77 -8.44
CA CYS A 132 20.32 20.93 -8.82
C CYS A 132 19.97 20.88 -10.32
N TYR A 133 19.58 19.71 -10.83
CA TYR A 133 19.22 19.55 -12.24
C TYR A 133 17.84 20.15 -12.57
N CYS A 134 17.66 20.55 -13.83
CA CYS A 134 16.32 20.84 -14.35
C CYS A 134 15.48 19.57 -14.33
N GLY A 135 14.23 19.66 -13.87
CA GLY A 135 13.34 18.49 -13.77
C GLY A 135 13.57 17.60 -12.55
N ARG A 136 14.45 17.98 -11.62
CA ARG A 136 14.79 17.20 -10.41
C ARG A 136 13.58 16.67 -9.64
N GLN A 137 12.57 17.51 -9.41
CA GLN A 137 11.39 17.10 -8.64
C GLN A 137 10.59 15.99 -9.35
N VAL A 138 10.46 16.07 -10.68
CA VAL A 138 9.77 15.06 -11.48
C VAL A 138 10.55 13.74 -11.41
N MET A 139 11.88 13.82 -11.53
CA MET A 139 12.76 12.66 -11.43
C MET A 139 12.66 11.99 -10.05
N LEU A 140 12.72 12.77 -8.96
CA LEU A 140 12.56 12.25 -7.60
C LEU A 140 11.23 11.53 -7.41
N ASN A 141 10.11 12.13 -7.85
CA ASN A 141 8.79 11.51 -7.74
C ASN A 141 8.76 10.14 -8.46
N LYS A 142 9.31 10.06 -9.69
CA LYS A 142 9.37 8.80 -10.45
C LYS A 142 10.32 7.77 -9.85
N LEU A 143 11.47 8.19 -9.36
CA LEU A 143 12.40 7.29 -8.67
C LEU A 143 11.77 6.73 -7.39
N PHE A 144 10.97 7.51 -6.64
CA PHE A 144 10.25 7.02 -5.47
C PHE A 144 9.15 6.02 -5.84
N GLU A 145 8.39 6.27 -6.90
CA GLU A 145 7.40 5.29 -7.41
C GLU A 145 8.08 3.96 -7.76
N VAL A 146 9.20 4.00 -8.49
CA VAL A 146 9.99 2.81 -8.82
C VAL A 146 10.54 2.14 -7.56
N PHE A 147 11.09 2.92 -6.63
CA PHE A 147 11.61 2.40 -5.35
C PHE A 147 10.53 1.69 -4.55
N LEU A 148 9.32 2.23 -4.45
CA LEU A 148 8.23 1.59 -3.73
C LEU A 148 7.82 0.25 -4.35
N VAL A 149 7.77 0.15 -5.68
CA VAL A 149 7.53 -1.13 -6.36
C VAL A 149 8.63 -2.14 -6.00
N GLN A 150 9.89 -1.70 -6.00
CA GLN A 150 11.04 -2.54 -5.68
C GLN A 150 11.05 -2.97 -4.20
N LEU A 151 10.70 -2.05 -3.30
CA LEU A 151 10.52 -2.31 -1.87
C LEU A 151 9.42 -3.37 -1.65
N LEU A 152 8.27 -3.25 -2.30
CA LEU A 152 7.19 -4.24 -2.16
C LEU A 152 7.63 -5.63 -2.62
N ARG A 153 8.42 -5.73 -3.70
CA ARG A 153 9.02 -6.99 -4.15
C ARG A 153 9.97 -7.57 -3.10
N GLU A 154 10.86 -6.75 -2.55
CA GLU A 154 11.80 -7.15 -1.49
C GLU A 154 11.06 -7.64 -0.23
N LEU A 155 10.00 -6.95 0.18
CA LEU A 155 9.18 -7.34 1.33
C LEU A 155 8.47 -8.68 1.13
N MET A 156 8.02 -8.95 -0.10
CA MET A 156 7.42 -10.24 -0.47
C MET A 156 8.45 -11.37 -0.50
N GLU A 157 9.69 -11.11 -0.95
CA GLU A 157 10.75 -12.11 -1.03
C GLU A 157 11.32 -12.47 0.35
N LYS A 158 11.45 -11.48 1.24
CA LYS A 158 11.98 -11.68 2.58
C LYS A 158 10.96 -12.19 3.60
N GLU A 159 9.70 -12.36 3.20
CA GLU A 159 8.59 -12.77 4.06
C GLU A 159 8.48 -11.92 5.35
N VAL A 160 8.87 -10.64 5.27
CA VAL A 160 8.79 -9.69 6.40
C VAL A 160 7.33 -9.54 6.84
N ILE A 161 6.42 -9.61 5.87
CA ILE A 161 4.97 -9.52 6.06
C ILE A 161 4.40 -10.93 6.05
N LYS A 162 3.96 -11.40 7.21
CA LYS A 162 3.49 -12.78 7.41
C LYS A 162 1.99 -12.96 7.23
N ILE A 163 1.22 -11.89 7.34
CA ILE A 163 -0.25 -11.92 7.24
C ILE A 163 -0.69 -10.81 6.28
N GLY A 164 -1.71 -11.09 5.48
CA GLY A 164 -2.35 -10.13 4.57
C GLY A 164 -2.01 -10.38 3.10
N LEU A 165 -2.34 -9.41 2.26
CA LEU A 165 -2.25 -9.56 0.81
C LEU A 165 -0.83 -9.87 0.32
N LEU A 166 0.18 -9.14 0.82
CA LEU A 166 1.56 -9.30 0.40
C LEU A 166 2.09 -10.70 0.76
N ALA A 167 1.72 -11.24 1.93
CA ALA A 167 2.02 -12.61 2.32
C ALA A 167 1.36 -13.63 1.36
N GLY A 168 0.09 -13.39 0.98
CA GLY A 168 -0.63 -14.21 0.01
C GLY A 168 0.02 -14.27 -1.37
N LEU A 169 0.48 -13.12 -1.88
CA LEU A 169 1.16 -13.01 -3.17
C LEU A 169 2.59 -13.58 -3.12
N ALA A 170 3.25 -13.53 -1.96
CA ALA A 170 4.51 -14.23 -1.74
C ALA A 170 4.32 -15.75 -1.75
N HIS A 171 3.22 -16.25 -1.18
CA HIS A 171 2.96 -17.67 -1.00
C HIS A 171 2.81 -18.44 -2.34
N GLN A 172 3.58 -19.52 -2.50
CA GLN A 172 3.68 -20.25 -3.77
C GLN A 172 2.35 -20.81 -4.33
N SER A 173 1.48 -21.31 -3.45
CA SER A 173 0.20 -21.90 -3.84
C SER A 173 -0.92 -20.86 -3.93
N LEU A 174 -1.02 -19.93 -2.97
CA LEU A 174 -2.11 -18.96 -2.92
C LEU A 174 -2.01 -17.89 -4.02
N ARG A 175 -0.80 -17.49 -4.42
CA ARG A 175 -0.58 -16.42 -5.42
C ARG A 175 -1.40 -16.59 -6.69
N ARG A 176 -1.60 -17.83 -7.17
CA ARG A 176 -2.36 -18.11 -8.40
C ARG A 176 -3.84 -17.79 -8.23
N ALA A 177 -4.42 -18.18 -7.10
CA ALA A 177 -5.81 -17.90 -6.79
C ALA A 177 -6.05 -16.41 -6.56
N ILE A 178 -5.12 -15.73 -5.88
CA ILE A 178 -5.23 -14.29 -5.60
C ILE A 178 -5.13 -13.48 -6.88
N VAL A 179 -4.12 -13.75 -7.72
CA VAL A 179 -3.98 -13.06 -9.01
C VAL A 179 -5.19 -13.34 -9.91
N ALA A 180 -5.72 -14.57 -9.94
CA ALA A 180 -6.94 -14.85 -10.71
C ALA A 180 -8.16 -14.00 -10.26
N ILE A 181 -8.30 -13.74 -8.95
CA ILE A 181 -9.33 -12.83 -8.42
C ILE A 181 -9.07 -11.40 -8.89
N HIS A 182 -7.82 -10.95 -8.88
CA HIS A 182 -7.44 -9.60 -9.28
C HIS A 182 -7.68 -9.35 -10.76
N ASP A 183 -7.28 -10.30 -11.59
CA ASP A 183 -7.35 -10.22 -13.05
C ASP A 183 -8.78 -10.32 -13.59
N ASN A 184 -9.63 -11.09 -12.91
CA ASN A 184 -10.99 -11.39 -13.39
C ASN A 184 -11.99 -11.24 -12.23
N PRO A 185 -12.20 -10.01 -11.73
CA PRO A 185 -13.09 -9.76 -10.60
C PRO A 185 -14.54 -10.13 -10.90
N GLU A 186 -14.95 -10.12 -12.16
CA GLU A 186 -16.30 -10.41 -12.65
C GLU A 186 -16.71 -11.88 -12.53
N ILE A 187 -15.73 -12.80 -12.54
CA ILE A 187 -15.97 -14.24 -12.41
C ILE A 187 -16.60 -14.57 -11.06
N ASP A 188 -17.64 -15.42 -11.07
CA ASP A 188 -18.22 -16.00 -9.85
C ASP A 188 -17.23 -16.95 -9.15
N TRP A 189 -16.36 -16.37 -8.32
CA TRP A 189 -15.32 -17.08 -7.59
C TRP A 189 -15.88 -17.81 -6.38
N THR A 190 -16.08 -19.12 -6.52
CA THR A 190 -16.35 -20.01 -5.39
C THR A 190 -15.04 -20.49 -4.74
N VAL A 191 -15.13 -20.93 -3.49
CA VAL A 191 -13.98 -21.50 -2.77
C VAL A 191 -13.39 -22.70 -3.53
N GLU A 192 -14.24 -23.52 -4.17
CA GLU A 192 -13.81 -24.67 -4.98
C GLU A 192 -13.02 -24.22 -6.22
N ARG A 193 -13.48 -23.17 -6.92
CA ARG A 193 -12.78 -22.63 -8.09
C ARG A 193 -11.42 -22.09 -7.70
N LEU A 194 -11.34 -21.34 -6.61
CA LEU A 194 -10.08 -20.79 -6.10
C LEU A 194 -9.12 -21.88 -5.61
N ALA A 195 -9.63 -22.91 -4.93
CA ALA A 195 -8.83 -24.06 -4.51
C ALA A 195 -8.23 -24.80 -5.71
N ARG A 196 -8.97 -24.94 -6.82
CA ARG A 196 -8.44 -25.48 -8.09
C ARG A 196 -7.31 -24.62 -8.66
N GLN A 197 -7.44 -23.28 -8.64
CA GLN A 197 -6.36 -22.39 -9.07
C GLN A 197 -5.08 -22.57 -8.22
N ALA A 198 -5.25 -22.83 -6.93
CA ALA A 198 -4.17 -23.10 -5.98
C ALA A 198 -3.66 -24.55 -5.97
N HIS A 199 -4.25 -25.45 -6.78
CA HIS A 199 -3.95 -26.90 -6.79
C HIS A 199 -4.11 -27.56 -5.41
N MET A 200 -5.19 -27.21 -4.72
CA MET A 200 -5.48 -27.64 -3.35
C MET A 200 -6.91 -28.19 -3.23
N SER A 201 -7.14 -29.00 -2.20
CA SER A 201 -8.51 -29.32 -1.78
C SER A 201 -9.18 -28.08 -1.19
N ARG A 202 -10.53 -28.05 -1.21
CA ARG A 202 -11.33 -26.93 -0.70
C ARG A 202 -11.01 -26.59 0.75
N SER A 203 -10.89 -27.60 1.62
CA SER A 203 -10.63 -27.41 3.05
C SER A 203 -9.23 -26.87 3.32
N VAL A 204 -8.21 -27.48 2.69
CA VAL A 204 -6.81 -27.04 2.81
C VAL A 204 -6.66 -25.61 2.32
N PHE A 205 -7.23 -25.28 1.16
CA PHE A 205 -7.20 -23.92 0.63
C PHE A 205 -7.85 -22.92 1.59
N SER A 206 -9.05 -23.23 2.11
CA SER A 206 -9.77 -22.30 2.99
C SER A 206 -9.03 -22.00 4.29
N ASN A 207 -8.38 -23.01 4.88
CA ASN A 207 -7.62 -22.85 6.11
C ASN A 207 -6.35 -22.05 5.86
N LEU A 208 -5.56 -22.45 4.86
CA LEU A 208 -4.32 -21.76 4.49
C LEU A 208 -4.59 -20.31 4.08
N PHE A 209 -5.63 -20.05 3.28
CA PHE A 209 -6.00 -18.70 2.89
C PHE A 209 -6.35 -17.84 4.11
N ARG A 210 -7.11 -18.38 5.07
CA ARG A 210 -7.44 -17.63 6.30
C ARG A 210 -6.22 -17.36 7.17
N GLU A 211 -5.32 -18.33 7.31
CA GLU A 211 -4.08 -18.18 8.08
C GLU A 211 -3.13 -17.17 7.46
N THR A 212 -2.96 -17.20 6.13
CA THR A 212 -2.03 -16.30 5.43
C THR A 212 -2.63 -14.91 5.18
N ILE A 213 -3.91 -14.80 4.82
CA ILE A 213 -4.53 -13.51 4.46
C ILE A 213 -5.19 -12.83 5.66
N GLY A 214 -5.56 -13.59 6.70
CA GLY A 214 -6.32 -13.11 7.85
C GLY A 214 -7.84 -13.05 7.62
N GLU A 215 -8.33 -13.54 6.48
CA GLU A 215 -9.75 -13.53 6.15
C GLU A 215 -10.21 -14.70 5.28
N THR A 216 -11.54 -14.89 5.14
CA THR A 216 -12.06 -15.97 4.29
C THR A 216 -11.93 -15.61 2.81
N PRO A 217 -11.79 -16.60 1.89
CA PRO A 217 -11.73 -16.33 0.46
C PRO A 217 -12.92 -15.52 -0.07
N ALA A 218 -14.14 -15.84 0.40
CA ALA A 218 -15.35 -15.12 -0.01
C ALA A 218 -15.34 -13.64 0.45
N ARG A 219 -14.90 -13.38 1.69
CA ARG A 219 -14.79 -12.01 2.20
C ARG A 219 -13.75 -11.21 1.43
N TYR A 220 -12.63 -11.86 1.09
CA TYR A 220 -11.58 -11.26 0.26
C TYR A 220 -12.09 -10.84 -1.12
N VAL A 221 -12.77 -11.73 -1.85
CA VAL A 221 -13.35 -11.44 -3.17
C VAL A 221 -14.33 -10.26 -3.08
N GLN A 222 -15.21 -10.26 -2.08
CA GLN A 222 -16.16 -9.17 -1.90
C GLN A 222 -15.44 -7.84 -1.61
N ARG A 223 -14.44 -7.83 -0.72
CA ARG A 223 -13.67 -6.63 -0.38
C ARG A 223 -12.94 -6.08 -1.61
N TRP A 224 -12.33 -6.96 -2.41
CA TRP A 224 -11.67 -6.58 -3.67
C TRP A 224 -12.65 -5.93 -4.65
N ARG A 225 -13.78 -6.59 -4.92
CA ARG A 225 -14.83 -6.06 -5.82
C ARG A 225 -15.36 -4.70 -5.37
N ILE A 226 -15.60 -4.52 -4.07
CA ILE A 226 -16.07 -3.22 -3.56
C ILE A 226 -15.02 -2.13 -3.72
N GLY A 227 -13.73 -2.44 -3.52
CA GLY A 227 -12.65 -1.49 -3.81
C GLY A 227 -12.61 -1.04 -5.27
N LEU A 228 -12.82 -1.97 -6.22
CA LEU A 228 -12.94 -1.66 -7.64
C LEU A 228 -14.18 -0.79 -7.94
N VAL A 229 -15.33 -1.13 -7.35
CA VAL A 229 -16.56 -0.32 -7.51
C VAL A 229 -16.35 1.10 -7.00
N GLN A 230 -15.71 1.27 -5.83
CA GLN A 230 -15.38 2.60 -5.30
C GLN A 230 -14.53 3.41 -6.29
N LYS A 231 -13.48 2.80 -6.85
CA LYS A 231 -12.64 3.41 -7.88
C LYS A 231 -13.45 3.82 -9.11
N TRP A 232 -14.21 2.89 -9.69
CA TRP A 232 -14.96 3.14 -10.92
C TRP A 232 -16.08 4.17 -10.74
N LEU A 233 -16.73 4.20 -9.58
CA LEU A 233 -17.71 5.23 -9.25
C LEU A 233 -17.06 6.61 -9.10
N LYS A 234 -15.87 6.72 -8.47
CA LYS A 234 -15.10 7.98 -8.43
C LYS A 234 -14.67 8.43 -9.83
N ALA A 235 -14.41 7.49 -10.74
CA ALA A 235 -14.13 7.77 -12.15
C ALA A 235 -15.39 8.12 -12.98
N GLY A 236 -16.58 8.12 -12.37
CA GLY A 236 -17.83 8.54 -13.02
C GLY A 236 -18.57 7.44 -13.79
N MET A 237 -18.18 6.17 -13.64
CA MET A 237 -18.91 5.07 -14.27
C MET A 237 -20.31 4.89 -13.67
N SER A 238 -21.27 4.48 -14.50
CA SER A 238 -22.66 4.25 -14.05
C SER A 238 -22.78 3.03 -13.13
N LEU A 239 -23.74 3.06 -12.19
CA LEU A 239 -23.95 1.96 -11.23
C LEU A 239 -24.22 0.61 -11.93
N ARG A 240 -24.92 0.64 -13.06
CA ARG A 240 -25.19 -0.53 -13.90
C ARG A 240 -23.90 -1.15 -14.45
N LEU A 241 -23.05 -0.33 -15.06
CA LEU A 241 -21.79 -0.79 -15.65
C LEU A 241 -20.85 -1.34 -14.59
N VAL A 242 -20.67 -0.62 -13.47
CA VAL A 242 -19.78 -1.10 -12.38
C VAL A 242 -20.30 -2.38 -11.72
N ALA A 243 -21.62 -2.63 -11.71
CA ALA A 243 -22.15 -3.89 -11.21
C ALA A 243 -21.75 -5.06 -12.10
N GLU A 244 -21.83 -4.90 -13.42
CA GLU A 244 -21.44 -5.90 -14.41
C GLU A 244 -19.93 -6.18 -14.34
N GLU A 245 -19.10 -5.13 -14.42
CA GLU A 245 -17.63 -5.22 -14.36
C GLU A 245 -17.12 -5.82 -13.03
N ALA A 246 -17.83 -5.61 -11.93
CA ALA A 246 -17.47 -6.22 -10.64
C ALA A 246 -18.08 -7.61 -10.43
N GLY A 247 -18.84 -8.16 -11.39
CA GLY A 247 -19.44 -9.50 -11.31
C GLY A 247 -20.65 -9.60 -10.40
N TYR A 248 -21.43 -8.53 -10.26
CA TYR A 248 -22.74 -8.54 -9.59
C TYR A 248 -23.86 -8.71 -10.61
N GLN A 249 -24.79 -9.63 -10.32
CA GLN A 249 -25.92 -9.94 -11.21
C GLN A 249 -26.93 -8.79 -11.38
N SER A 250 -26.90 -7.77 -10.51
CA SER A 250 -27.77 -6.60 -10.58
C SER A 250 -27.25 -5.43 -9.76
N GLU A 251 -27.73 -4.22 -10.06
CA GLU A 251 -27.48 -3.01 -9.25
C GLU A 251 -27.95 -3.18 -7.80
N SER A 252 -29.02 -3.94 -7.58
CA SER A 252 -29.55 -4.22 -6.24
C SER A 252 -28.68 -5.22 -5.46
N ALA A 253 -28.06 -6.19 -6.14
CA ALA A 253 -27.07 -7.08 -5.55
C ALA A 253 -25.81 -6.30 -5.15
N LEU A 254 -25.30 -5.46 -6.06
CA LEU A 254 -24.18 -4.57 -5.78
C LEU A 254 -24.49 -3.64 -4.59
N SER A 255 -25.64 -2.96 -4.61
CA SER A 255 -26.00 -1.99 -3.56
C SER A 255 -26.09 -2.62 -2.17
N ARG A 256 -26.60 -3.86 -2.07
CA ARG A 256 -26.62 -4.62 -0.81
C ARG A 256 -25.20 -4.98 -0.35
N ALA A 257 -24.37 -5.51 -1.25
CA ALA A 257 -23.00 -5.87 -0.94
C ALA A 257 -22.16 -4.64 -0.51
N PHE A 258 -22.33 -3.53 -1.22
CA PHE A 258 -21.67 -2.26 -0.93
C PHE A 258 -22.11 -1.70 0.43
N LYS A 259 -23.42 -1.66 0.71
CA LYS A 259 -23.92 -1.22 2.02
C LYS A 259 -23.42 -2.10 3.16
N SER A 260 -23.32 -3.41 2.95
CA SER A 260 -22.78 -4.33 3.95
C SER A 260 -21.30 -4.07 4.26
N GLN A 261 -20.50 -3.62 3.29
CA GLN A 261 -19.06 -3.39 3.46
C GLN A 261 -18.72 -1.96 3.89
N CYS A 262 -19.45 -0.98 3.36
CA CYS A 262 -19.16 0.45 3.57
C CYS A 262 -20.12 1.14 4.54
N GLY A 263 -21.14 0.45 5.05
CA GLY A 263 -22.17 1.00 5.95
C GLY A 263 -23.22 1.90 5.27
N GLN A 264 -22.99 2.31 4.02
CA GLN A 264 -23.85 3.24 3.27
C GLN A 264 -24.03 2.82 1.82
N SER A 265 -25.05 3.36 1.13
CA SER A 265 -25.28 3.04 -0.29
C SER A 265 -24.19 3.64 -1.20
N PRO A 266 -23.97 3.11 -2.42
CA PRO A 266 -22.98 3.65 -3.36
C PRO A 266 -23.12 5.15 -3.61
N ARG A 267 -24.36 5.63 -3.76
CA ARG A 267 -24.66 7.06 -3.98
C ARG A 267 -24.30 7.92 -2.77
N GLN A 268 -24.65 7.48 -1.56
CA GLN A 268 -24.32 8.19 -0.33
C GLN A 268 -22.80 8.26 -0.13
N TRP A 269 -22.10 7.16 -0.40
CA TRP A 269 -20.65 7.11 -0.35
C TRP A 269 -20.00 8.10 -1.32
N LEU A 270 -20.44 8.13 -2.58
CA LEU A 270 -19.87 9.04 -3.58
C LEU A 270 -20.06 10.51 -3.21
N ILE A 271 -21.22 10.88 -2.65
CA ILE A 271 -21.47 12.25 -2.18
C ILE A 271 -20.54 12.61 -1.00
N ALA A 272 -20.38 11.71 -0.03
CA ALA A 272 -19.52 11.93 1.12
C ALA A 272 -18.04 12.04 0.73
N SER A 273 -17.56 11.18 -0.17
CA SER A 273 -16.18 11.22 -0.66
C SER A 273 -15.87 12.50 -1.44
N GLY A 274 -16.81 13.00 -2.27
CA GLY A 274 -16.62 14.26 -3.00
C GLY A 274 -16.60 15.52 -2.12
N GLN A 275 -17.05 15.42 -0.86
CA GLN A 275 -16.92 16.49 0.14
C GLN A 275 -15.58 16.44 0.86
N GLN A 276 -14.99 15.24 1.03
CA GLN A 276 -13.66 15.05 1.62
C GLN A 276 -12.54 15.48 0.67
N ASP A 277 -12.67 15.26 -0.63
CA ASP A 277 -11.66 15.67 -1.63
C ASP A 277 -11.59 17.22 -1.82
N LYS A 278 -12.57 17.98 -1.29
CA LYS A 278 -12.65 19.45 -1.39
C LYS A 278 -12.24 20.20 -0.11
N ALA A 279 -12.01 19.48 0.99
CA ALA A 279 -11.64 20.02 2.30
C ALA A 279 -10.13 19.92 2.53
#